data_AF-A0A6I7N6L6-F1
#
_entry.id   AF-A0A6I7N6L6-F1
#
_cell.length_a   1.000
_cell.length_b   1.000
_cell.length_c   1.000
_cell.angle_alpha   90.00
_cell.angle_beta   90.00
_cell.angle_gamma   90.00
#
_symmetry.space_group_name_H-M   'P 1'
#
loop_
_entity.id
_entity.type
_entity.pdbx_description
1 polymer ?
#
loop_
_entity_poly.entity_id
_entity_poly.type
_entity_poly.pdbx_seq_one_letter_code
_entity_poly.pdbx_strand_id
1 'polypeptide(L)'
;MTFKVGELVIMQNASYYTEWNGALGVVVSPLAPRTSMDLLSMQYRTNASYRVKVLTRDGIVVDARPHQIRRLHGPDEATTQSRQRDRSAPAGIF
;
A
#
# COMPACT_ATOMS: atom_id res chain seq x y z
N MET A 1 -11.28 -2.43 0.75
CA MET A 1 -10.69 -3.01 -0.49
C MET A 1 -9.84 -4.20 -0.08
N THR A 2 -9.96 -5.34 -0.78
CA THR A 2 -9.29 -6.60 -0.41
C THR A 2 -8.50 -7.15 -1.60
N PHE A 3 -7.28 -7.61 -1.34
CA PHE A 3 -6.39 -8.23 -2.33
C PHE A 3 -6.40 -9.75 -2.19
N LYS A 4 -6.31 -10.45 -3.33
CA LYS A 4 -6.23 -11.92 -3.40
C LYS A 4 -4.78 -12.39 -3.44
N VAL A 5 -4.52 -13.61 -2.97
CA VAL A 5 -3.22 -14.25 -3.18
C VAL A 5 -2.97 -14.43 -4.68
N GLY A 6 -1.78 -14.08 -5.14
CA GLY A 6 -1.39 -14.02 -6.55
C GLY A 6 -1.67 -12.68 -7.23
N GLU A 7 -2.36 -11.74 -6.58
CA GLU A 7 -2.66 -10.42 -7.15
C GLU A 7 -1.39 -9.55 -7.21
N LEU A 8 -1.19 -8.90 -8.36
CA LEU A 8 -0.10 -7.94 -8.57
C LEU A 8 -0.51 -6.57 -7.99
N VAL A 9 0.38 -6.02 -7.18
CA VAL A 9 0.18 -4.76 -6.46
C VAL A 9 1.37 -3.85 -6.63
N ILE A 10 1.14 -2.55 -6.46
CA ILE A 10 2.21 -1.56 -6.30
C ILE A 10 2.30 -1.17 -4.83
N MET A 11 3.51 -1.23 -4.30
CA MET A 11 3.85 -0.79 -2.95
C MET A 11 3.81 0.74 -2.89
N GLN A 12 3.22 1.32 -1.86
CA GLN A 12 3.12 2.78 -1.66
C GLN A 12 3.19 3.10 -0.18
N ASN A 13 3.68 4.28 0.21
CA ASN A 13 3.68 4.74 1.60
C ASN A 13 4.13 3.65 2.60
N ALA A 14 5.09 2.81 2.20
CA ALA A 14 5.55 1.68 2.98
C ALA A 14 6.27 2.23 4.21
N SER A 15 5.56 2.27 5.33
CA SER A 15 6.13 2.57 6.64
C SER A 15 7.22 1.52 6.87
N TYR A 16 8.42 1.96 7.25
CA TYR A 16 9.61 1.13 7.52
C TYR A 16 10.37 0.58 6.31
N TYR A 17 9.78 0.58 5.10
CA TYR A 17 10.47 0.13 3.88
C TYR A 17 10.27 1.09 2.72
N THR A 18 10.65 2.35 2.93
CA THR A 18 10.52 3.40 1.92
C THR A 18 11.25 3.06 0.61
N GLU A 19 12.29 2.22 0.68
CA GLU A 19 13.02 1.68 -0.47
C GLU A 19 12.13 0.88 -1.45
N TRP A 20 11.00 0.34 -0.99
CA TRP A 20 10.06 -0.40 -1.83
C TRP A 20 8.90 0.45 -2.31
N ASN A 21 8.84 1.75 -2.02
CA ASN A 21 7.82 2.61 -2.58
C ASN A 21 7.89 2.63 -4.12
N GLY A 22 6.76 2.37 -4.77
CA GLY A 22 6.67 2.24 -6.22
C GLY A 22 7.08 0.86 -6.75
N ALA A 23 7.62 -0.03 -5.90
CA ALA A 23 7.99 -1.38 -6.32
C ALA A 23 6.75 -2.24 -6.62
N LEU A 24 6.88 -3.10 -7.62
CA LEU A 24 5.87 -4.13 -7.90
C LEU A 24 6.00 -5.28 -6.90
N GLY A 25 4.87 -5.84 -6.50
CA GLY A 25 4.83 -6.99 -5.62
C GLY A 25 3.67 -7.92 -5.94
N VAL A 26 3.78 -9.15 -5.46
CA VAL A 26 2.70 -10.16 -5.54
C VAL A 26 2.26 -10.52 -4.14
N VAL A 27 0.95 -10.50 -3.89
CA VAL A 27 0.40 -10.94 -2.61
C VAL A 27 0.60 -12.45 -2.48
N VAL A 28 1.37 -12.89 -1.47
CA VAL A 28 1.66 -14.31 -1.22
C VAL A 28 0.90 -14.87 -0.03
N SER A 29 0.28 -14.02 0.79
CA SER A 29 -0.54 -14.44 1.92
C SER A 29 -1.67 -13.42 2.16
N PRO A 30 -2.89 -13.87 2.52
CA PRO A 30 -4.03 -12.99 2.72
C PRO A 30 -3.84 -12.05 3.92
N LEU A 31 -4.76 -11.10 4.04
CA LEU A 31 -4.83 -10.20 5.19
C LEU A 31 -5.05 -11.01 6.46
N ALA A 32 -4.10 -10.94 7.38
CA ALA A 32 -4.18 -11.59 8.68
C ALA A 32 -3.56 -10.70 9.75
N PRO A 33 -3.93 -10.87 11.03
CA PRO A 33 -3.19 -10.27 12.13
C PRO A 33 -1.75 -10.79 12.12
N ARG A 34 -0.78 -9.89 12.02
CA ARG A 34 0.65 -10.23 12.05
C ARG A 34 1.35 -9.38 13.10
N THR A 35 2.15 -10.05 13.92
CA THR A 35 2.98 -9.41 14.92
C THR A 35 4.33 -9.07 14.30
N SER A 36 4.67 -7.79 14.30
CA SER A 36 5.95 -7.27 13.84
C SER A 36 6.54 -6.36 14.90
N MET A 37 7.86 -6.24 14.91
CA MET A 37 8.54 -5.28 15.76
C MET A 37 8.44 -3.90 15.10
N ASP A 38 7.80 -2.95 15.79
CA ASP A 38 7.90 -1.54 15.43
C ASP A 38 9.32 -1.07 15.76
N LEU A 39 10.12 -0.79 14.74
CA LEU A 39 11.52 -0.41 14.91
C LEU A 39 11.70 0.98 15.53
N LEU A 40 10.67 1.83 15.55
CA LEU A 40 10.73 3.13 16.21
C LEU A 40 10.47 3.00 17.71
N SER A 41 9.42 2.26 18.09
CA SER A 41 9.06 2.10 19.51
C SER A 41 9.67 0.87 20.17
N MET A 42 10.40 0.03 19.42
CA MET A 42 10.98 -1.25 19.86
C MET A 42 9.96 -2.17 20.55
N GLN A 43 8.69 -2.09 20.13
CA GLN A 43 7.60 -2.88 20.70
C GLN A 43 6.98 -3.76 19.64
N TYR A 44 6.58 -4.96 20.04
CA TYR A 44 5.78 -5.81 19.18
C TYR A 44 4.38 -5.24 19.03
N ARG A 45 3.97 -5.04 17.78
CA ARG A 45 2.61 -4.59 17.44
C ARG A 45 1.96 -5.59 16.51
N THR A 46 0.74 -5.97 16.84
CA THR A 46 -0.11 -6.80 15.98
C THR A 46 -0.91 -5.88 15.06
N ASN A 47 -0.68 -6.02 13.75
CA ASN A 47 -1.39 -5.24 12.74
C ASN A 47 -1.92 -6.17 11.64
N ALA A 48 -3.10 -5.86 11.11
CA ALA A 48 -3.63 -6.56 9.95
C ALA A 48 -2.77 -6.23 8.71
N SER A 49 -2.07 -7.23 8.18
CA SER A 49 -1.11 -7.06 7.08
C SER A 49 -1.18 -8.22 6.07
N TYR A 50 -0.93 -7.91 4.81
CA TYR A 50 -0.66 -8.87 3.74
C TYR A 50 0.82 -9.26 3.76
N ARG A 51 1.18 -10.45 3.27
CA ARG A 51 2.56 -10.71 2.84
C ARG A 51 2.66 -10.46 1.34
N VAL A 52 3.63 -9.65 0.96
CA VAL A 52 3.89 -9.27 -0.41
C VAL A 52 5.33 -9.66 -0.75
N LYS A 53 5.50 -10.45 -1.81
CA LYS A 53 6.81 -10.68 -2.39
C LYS A 53 7.11 -9.52 -3.33
N VAL A 54 8.07 -8.68 -2.97
CA VAL A 54 8.54 -7.57 -3.79
C VAL A 54 9.35 -8.16 -4.95
N LEU A 55 9.06 -7.72 -6.18
CA LEU A 55 9.69 -8.21 -7.40
C LEU A 55 11.02 -7.47 -7.65
N THR A 56 11.98 -7.70 -6.75
CA THR A 56 13.38 -7.25 -6.88
C THR A 56 14.28 -8.43 -7.23
N ARG A 57 15.57 -8.19 -7.52
CA ARG A 57 16.53 -9.26 -7.86
C ARG A 57 16.55 -10.39 -6.83
N ASP A 58 16.47 -10.04 -5.55
CA ASP A 58 16.59 -11.00 -4.44
C ASP A 58 15.23 -11.52 -3.96
N GLY A 59 14.11 -10.94 -4.43
CA GLY A 59 12.76 -11.46 -4.19
C GLY A 59 12.36 -11.50 -2.71
N ILE A 60 12.39 -10.35 -2.03
CA ILE A 60 12.11 -10.21 -0.60
C ILE A 60 10.61 -10.29 -0.30
N VAL A 61 10.23 -10.91 0.82
CA VAL A 61 8.85 -10.91 1.33
C VAL A 61 8.74 -9.92 2.48
N VAL A 62 7.79 -8.99 2.37
CA VAL A 62 7.51 -7.98 3.40
C VAL A 62 6.06 -8.04 3.86
N ASP A 63 5.81 -7.65 5.10
CA ASP A 63 4.46 -7.43 5.62
C ASP A 63 4.01 -6.01 5.23
N ALA A 64 2.91 -5.90 4.50
CA ALA A 64 2.36 -4.63 4.03
C ALA A 64 0.93 -4.43 4.52
N ARG A 65 0.67 -3.28 5.14
CA ARG A 65 -0.67 -2.89 5.60
C ARG A 65 -1.56 -2.54 4.40
N PRO A 66 -2.90 -2.60 4.53
CA PRO A 66 -3.81 -2.32 3.42
C PRO A 66 -3.62 -0.97 2.73
N HIS A 67 -3.24 0.08 3.47
CA HIS A 67 -2.98 1.41 2.88
C HIS A 67 -1.62 1.50 2.15
N GLN A 68 -0.73 0.53 2.38
CA GLN A 68 0.63 0.52 1.84
C GLN A 68 0.72 -0.22 0.48
N ILE A 69 -0.41 -0.72 -0.02
CA ILE A 69 -0.49 -1.39 -1.31
C ILE A 69 -1.67 -0.85 -2.10
N ARG A 70 -1.51 -0.81 -3.41
CA ARG A 70 -2.55 -0.42 -4.36
C ARG A 70 -2.58 -1.41 -5.51
N ARG A 71 -3.73 -1.57 -6.15
CA ARG A 71 -3.82 -2.35 -7.38
C ARG A 71 -2.98 -1.71 -8.48
N LEU A 72 -2.39 -2.55 -9.31
CA LEU A 72 -1.90 -2.10 -10.60
C LEU A 72 -3.13 -1.92 -11.50
N HIS A 73 -3.61 -0.69 -11.63
CA HIS A 73 -4.65 -0.39 -12.61
C HIS A 73 -4.05 -0.57 -14.01
N GLY A 74 -4.70 -1.38 -14.85
CA GLY A 74 -4.38 -1.45 -16.27
C GLY A 74 -4.75 -0.14 -16.97
N PRO A 75 -4.31 0.08 -18.23
CA PRO A 75 -4.62 1.28 -19.00
C PRO A 75 -6.13 1.57 -19.16
N ASP A 76 -7.00 0.61 -18.85
CA ASP A 76 -8.46 0.72 -19.00
C ASP A 76 -9.25 1.08 -17.73
N GLU A 77 -8.61 1.21 -16.56
CA GLU A 77 -9.32 1.69 -15.36
C GLU A 77 -9.21 3.21 -15.24
N ALA A 78 -10.24 3.88 -15.75
CA ALA A 78 -10.41 5.32 -15.74
C ALA A 78 -10.09 5.93 -14.37
N THR A 79 -9.13 6.85 -14.39
CA THR A 79 -8.73 7.78 -13.32
C THR A 79 -9.94 8.61 -12.85
N THR A 80 -10.84 8.00 -12.07
CA THR A 80 -12.07 8.63 -11.61
C THR A 80 -12.03 8.77 -10.10
N GLN A 81 -11.08 9.53 -9.56
CA GLN A 81 -11.18 10.00 -8.16
C GLN A 81 -10.22 11.13 -7.74
N SER A 82 -9.75 11.96 -8.67
CA SER A 82 -8.90 13.12 -8.34
C SER A 82 -9.39 14.38 -9.04
N ARG A 83 -10.58 14.88 -8.67
CA ARG A 83 -10.96 16.28 -8.97
C ARG A 83 -12.17 16.87 -8.22
N GLN A 84 -12.72 16.22 -7.19
CA GLN A 84 -13.93 16.73 -6.52
C GLN A 84 -13.70 17.30 -5.11
N ARG A 85 -12.50 17.80 -4.79
CA ARG A 85 -12.23 18.46 -3.49
C ARG A 85 -11.55 19.83 -3.57
N ASP A 86 -11.55 20.47 -4.74
CA ASP A 86 -11.04 21.85 -4.93
C ASP A 86 -12.13 22.88 -5.31
N ARG A 87 -13.41 22.59 -5.04
CA ARG A 87 -14.50 23.57 -5.22
C ARG A 87 -15.35 23.71 -3.96
N SER A 88 -14.71 24.19 -2.90
CA SER A 88 -15.42 24.84 -1.80
C SER A 88 -14.55 25.96 -1.23
N ALA A 89 -14.26 26.93 -2.08
CA ALA A 89 -13.93 28.29 -1.66
C ALA A 89 -14.62 29.26 -2.64
N PRO A 90 -15.77 29.84 -2.30
CA PRO A 90 -16.19 31.07 -2.95
C PRO A 90 -15.41 32.23 -2.31
N ALA A 91 -14.53 32.78 -3.14
CA ALA A 91 -14.09 34.17 -3.24
C ALA A 91 -14.62 35.14 -2.17
N GLY A 92 -13.70 35.60 -1.31
CA GLY A 92 -13.79 36.95 -0.76
C GLY A 92 -13.24 37.93 -1.80
N ILE A 93 -14.09 38.79 -2.36
CA ILE A 93 -13.73 40.07 -2.97
C ILE A 93 -14.94 41.01 -2.82
N PHE A 94 -14.88 41.95 -1.87
CA PHE A 94 -14.93 43.42 -2.04
C PHE A 94 -14.90 44.08 -0.66
#